data_AF-A0A392M0R3-F1
#
_entry.id   AF-A0A392M0R3-F1
#
_cell.length_a   1.000
_cell.length_b   1.000
_cell.length_c   1.000
_cell.angle_alpha   90.00
_cell.angle_beta   90.00
_cell.angle_gamma   90.00
#
_symmetry.space_group_name_H-M   'P 1'
#
loop_
_entity.id
_entity.type
_entity.pdbx_description
1 polymer ?
#
loop_
_entity_poly.entity_id
_entity_poly.type
_entity_poly.pdbx_seq_one_letter_code
_entity_poly.pdbx_strand_id
1 'polypeptide(L)'
;MHFIAEPDSKLEKEHPTSRSNKSADKLTFYLEEQPLDHKLTLYQAILHQIIKQNDCGFGAKLWSHVHTLTYKTAVKSEDIMHSDCHSSSEDFSHDKVLAFYQQTPFLSDMFYCELVSDLEKSSPTYDILFLLKSLEGMNRFIFHLMSRERICAFAEGKADNLDSLKLTVPTVQLNEFVSSKLTEKLEQQMRDSLAVCIGSMPLWCNELMASCPFLFSFEARCKYFKLAAFGQPRIPPHTSSETVSDRRLGHGVLPRKKFLVYRDRILESAAQMMKLHASHKVVLEVEYDEEVGTGLGPTLEFYTLVCQELQKSGSGMWREDASSYTLKTNLQAEETGIHSFYGLFPRPWLSTQDTSGGIQFSEVTNRFFLLGQVVAKALQDGRVLDLHFSKAFYKLILGKELCLYDIQSLDPELGRVLHEFQALVNRKFCLESVYEGNSELEQGLSFRDSRIEDLCLDFTLPGYSDIVLASGSDHTMVNMRNLEDYVSLIVDATVKSGISRQVEAFKSGFNQVFSIEHLQIFYEEELERILCGENDSWAVNELADHIKFDHGYTASSPPIVNLLEIIRDFDHGQRRAFLQFVTGTPRLPPGGLASLNPKLTIVRKHCSNQADTDLPSVMTCANYLKLPPYS
;
A
#
# COMPACT_ATOMS: atom_id res chain seq x y z
N MET A 1 13.72 11.08 41.56
CA MET A 1 13.55 12.48 42.00
C MET A 1 12.08 12.69 42.35
N HIS A 2 11.78 13.03 43.60
CA HIS A 2 10.44 13.48 43.99
C HIS A 2 10.44 15.01 44.04
N PHE A 3 9.46 15.66 43.41
CA PHE A 3 9.25 17.10 43.49
C PHE A 3 7.97 17.37 44.27
N ILE A 4 8.06 18.22 45.30
CA ILE A 4 6.93 18.80 46.02
C ILE A 4 7.09 20.32 45.90
N ALA A 5 6.01 21.03 45.57
CA ALA A 5 5.98 22.49 45.47
C ALA A 5 4.90 23.05 46.40
N GLU A 6 5.26 24.05 47.21
CA GLU A 6 4.33 24.90 47.98
C GLU A 6 4.49 26.37 47.55
N PRO A 7 3.41 27.20 47.54
CA PRO A 7 3.49 28.59 47.07
C PRO A 7 3.40 29.65 48.19
N ASP A 8 3.76 30.87 47.77
CA ASP A 8 3.40 32.22 48.27
C ASP A 8 4.40 33.03 49.13
N SER A 9 4.75 34.24 48.64
CA SER A 9 4.20 35.52 49.15
C SER A 9 4.93 36.76 48.57
N LYS A 10 4.18 37.87 48.50
CA LYS A 10 4.43 39.18 47.85
C LYS A 10 5.53 40.04 48.50
N LEU A 11 6.19 40.94 47.74
CA LEU A 11 6.29 42.41 48.02
C LEU A 11 7.17 43.22 47.01
N GLU A 12 6.62 44.39 46.64
CA GLU A 12 7.15 45.72 46.25
C GLU A 12 8.17 45.97 45.09
N LYS A 13 7.83 47.00 44.29
CA LYS A 13 8.53 47.54 43.09
C LYS A 13 9.23 48.87 43.43
N GLU A 14 10.46 49.05 42.93
CA GLU A 14 11.05 50.35 42.57
C GLU A 14 11.86 50.21 41.24
N HIS A 15 11.84 51.24 40.39
CA HIS A 15 12.56 51.37 39.10
C HIS A 15 13.69 52.42 39.27
N PRO A 16 14.82 52.46 38.49
CA PRO A 16 14.79 52.50 37.01
C PRO A 16 16.05 52.05 36.18
N THR A 17 15.87 52.10 34.85
CA THR A 17 16.83 52.43 33.74
C THR A 17 17.89 51.46 33.16
N SER A 18 17.60 51.04 31.92
CA SER A 18 18.44 51.07 30.68
C SER A 18 19.26 49.85 30.18
N ARG A 19 18.86 49.40 28.97
CA ARG A 19 19.59 48.87 27.79
C ARG A 19 20.61 47.71 27.94
N SER A 20 20.30 46.55 27.32
CA SER A 20 20.92 46.06 26.06
C SER A 20 20.49 44.63 25.71
N ASN A 21 20.38 44.34 24.40
CA ASN A 21 19.97 43.07 23.79
C ASN A 21 20.94 41.91 24.07
N LYS A 22 20.44 40.81 24.64
CA LYS A 22 20.92 39.41 24.45
C LYS A 22 19.72 38.45 24.57
N SER A 23 19.77 37.35 23.83
CA SER A 23 18.81 36.23 23.80
C SER A 23 18.13 35.98 25.15
N ALA A 24 16.80 36.12 25.21
CA ALA A 24 16.05 35.94 26.44
C ALA A 24 15.92 34.44 26.78
N ASP A 25 16.83 33.96 27.62
CA ASP A 25 16.73 32.65 28.27
C ASP A 25 15.49 32.64 29.16
N LYS A 26 14.47 31.83 28.81
CA LYS A 26 13.17 31.85 29.49
C LYS A 26 13.22 31.28 30.92
N LEU A 27 14.28 30.56 31.28
CA LEU A 27 14.47 29.92 32.60
C LEU A 27 15.95 29.99 33.03
N THR A 28 16.21 30.48 34.24
CA THR A 28 17.52 30.40 34.92
C THR A 28 17.48 29.36 36.03
N PHE A 29 18.49 28.50 36.07
CA PHE A 29 18.61 27.42 37.06
C PHE A 29 19.65 27.76 38.12
N TYR A 30 19.38 27.34 39.35
CA TYR A 30 20.20 27.55 40.53
C TYR A 30 20.41 26.23 41.26
N LEU A 31 21.63 25.98 41.72
CA LEU A 31 21.97 24.88 42.61
C LEU A 31 22.36 25.47 43.97
N GLU A 32 21.59 25.17 45.02
CA GLU A 32 21.83 25.70 46.38
C GLU A 32 22.04 27.24 46.39
N GLU A 33 21.19 27.95 45.66
CA GLU A 33 21.19 29.41 45.47
C GLU A 33 22.33 30.01 44.62
N GLN A 34 23.24 29.20 44.07
CA GLN A 34 24.22 29.69 43.07
C GLN A 34 23.70 29.54 41.64
N PRO A 35 23.84 30.57 40.78
CA PRO A 35 23.40 30.49 39.39
C PRO A 35 24.26 29.53 38.58
N LEU A 36 23.62 28.63 37.83
CA LEU A 36 24.29 27.69 36.95
C LEU A 36 24.59 28.34 35.59
N ASP A 37 25.76 28.05 35.03
CA ASP A 37 26.12 28.48 33.69
C ASP A 37 25.30 27.69 32.65
N HIS A 38 24.57 28.42 31.80
CA HIS A 38 23.71 27.89 30.74
C HIS A 38 24.47 27.11 29.66
N LYS A 39 25.80 27.23 29.61
CA LYS A 39 26.65 26.52 28.63
C LYS A 39 27.08 25.12 29.08
N LEU A 40 26.83 24.75 30.34
CA LEU A 40 27.23 23.46 30.90
C LEU A 40 26.02 22.55 31.08
N THR A 41 26.21 21.25 30.93
CA THR A 41 25.19 20.27 31.34
C THR A 41 25.00 20.31 32.86
N LEU A 42 23.79 20.01 33.35
CA LEU A 42 23.51 19.97 34.80
C LEU A 42 24.53 19.12 35.57
N TYR A 43 24.89 17.97 34.99
CA TYR A 43 25.91 17.07 35.54
C TYR A 43 27.27 17.76 35.68
N GLN A 44 27.76 18.41 34.61
CA GLN A 44 29.05 19.12 34.63
C GLN A 44 29.04 20.29 35.62
N ALA A 45 27.92 21.00 35.75
CA ALA A 45 27.81 22.14 36.65
C ALA A 45 27.80 21.70 38.14
N ILE A 46 27.06 20.64 38.48
CA ILE A 46 27.09 20.03 39.83
C ILE A 46 28.50 19.51 40.16
N LEU A 47 29.15 18.85 39.19
CA LEU A 47 30.49 18.28 39.36
C LEU A 47 31.55 19.37 39.57
N HIS A 48 31.46 20.49 38.84
CA HIS A 48 32.33 21.65 39.06
C HIS A 48 32.16 22.29 40.45
N GLN A 49 30.96 22.29 41.02
CA GLN A 49 30.70 22.83 42.36
C GLN A 49 31.27 21.92 43.46
N ILE A 50 31.14 20.60 43.31
CA ILE A 50 31.75 19.63 44.23
C ILE A 50 33.28 19.72 44.18
N ILE A 51 33.86 19.90 42.98
CA ILE A 51 35.32 20.11 42.82
C ILE A 51 35.77 21.42 43.49
N LYS A 52 34.99 22.50 43.40
CA LYS A 52 35.31 23.79 44.04
C LYS A 52 35.26 23.74 45.57
N GLN A 53 34.47 22.85 46.17
CA GLN A 53 34.35 22.72 47.62
C GLN A 53 35.48 21.91 48.29
N ASN A 54 36.48 21.46 47.52
CA ASN A 54 37.76 20.95 48.02
C ASN A 54 37.66 19.82 49.07
N ASP A 55 36.76 18.86 48.84
CA ASP A 55 36.55 17.71 49.72
C ASP A 55 36.96 16.41 49.01
N CYS A 56 38.06 15.81 49.47
CA CYS A 56 38.73 14.67 48.84
C CYS A 56 37.90 13.38 49.01
N GLY A 57 36.90 13.18 48.14
CA GLY A 57 35.99 12.03 48.16
C GLY A 57 35.16 11.91 46.88
N PHE A 58 35.85 11.80 45.73
CA PHE A 58 35.33 12.12 44.39
C PHE A 58 34.21 11.24 43.80
N GLY A 59 33.80 10.13 44.43
CA GLY A 59 32.85 9.18 43.81
C GLY A 59 31.54 8.95 44.56
N ALA A 60 31.58 8.91 45.90
CA ALA A 60 30.45 8.41 46.69
C ALA A 60 29.41 9.49 47.03
N LYS A 61 29.80 10.77 47.15
CA LYS A 61 28.89 11.86 47.55
C LYS A 61 27.94 12.31 46.43
N LEU A 62 28.35 12.23 45.16
CA LEU A 62 27.52 12.67 44.01
C LEU A 62 26.19 11.91 43.90
N TRP A 63 26.23 10.60 44.15
CA TRP A 63 25.06 9.72 44.01
C TRP A 63 24.29 9.52 45.31
N SER A 64 24.84 9.97 46.45
CA SER A 64 24.23 9.82 47.78
C SER A 64 23.63 11.11 48.33
N HIS A 65 23.95 12.28 47.78
CA HIS A 65 23.33 13.56 48.15
C HIS A 65 22.15 13.92 47.24
N VAL A 66 21.10 14.45 47.85
CA VAL A 66 20.00 15.07 47.12
C VAL A 66 20.42 16.51 46.81
N HIS A 67 20.60 16.80 45.53
CA HIS A 67 20.92 18.13 45.04
C HIS A 67 19.62 18.87 44.70
N THR A 68 19.30 19.93 45.45
CA THR A 68 18.09 20.72 45.23
C THR A 68 18.33 21.77 44.16
N LEU A 69 17.67 21.60 43.01
CA LEU A 69 17.68 22.57 41.92
C LEU A 69 16.46 23.48 42.03
N THR A 70 16.67 24.78 42.01
CA THR A 70 15.59 25.76 41.90
C THR A 70 15.69 26.47 40.56
N TYR A 71 14.56 26.78 39.96
CA TYR A 71 14.51 27.54 38.71
C TYR A 71 13.66 28.78 38.89
N LYS A 72 13.99 29.84 38.16
CA LYS A 72 13.16 31.03 38.07
C LYS A 72 12.94 31.36 36.60
N THR A 73 11.69 31.69 36.27
CA THR A 73 11.37 32.27 34.97
C THR A 73 11.99 33.66 34.90
N ALA A 74 12.61 34.00 33.77
CA ALA A 74 13.06 35.35 33.51
C ALA A 74 11.82 36.20 33.15
N VAL A 75 11.05 36.59 34.17
CA VAL A 75 9.72 37.18 34.00
C VAL A 75 9.79 38.61 33.46
N LYS A 76 9.01 38.87 32.41
CA LYS A 76 8.02 39.95 32.44
C LYS A 76 6.64 39.35 32.21
N SER A 77 5.77 39.54 33.21
CA SER A 77 4.34 39.30 33.17
C SER A 77 3.65 40.63 33.39
N GLU A 78 2.71 40.98 32.53
CA GLU A 78 1.46 41.61 32.95
C GLU A 78 0.33 40.84 32.23
N ASP A 79 -0.47 40.15 33.04
CA ASP A 79 -1.76 39.57 32.69
C ASP A 79 -2.83 40.67 32.75
N ILE A 80 -3.91 40.53 31.96
CA ILE A 80 -5.32 40.46 32.45
C ILE A 80 -6.29 40.27 31.27
N MET A 81 -7.02 39.14 31.34
CA MET A 81 -8.42 38.84 30.96
C MET A 81 -8.96 39.09 29.53
N HIS A 82 -9.52 38.00 28.98
CA HIS A 82 -10.67 37.87 28.06
C HIS A 82 -11.13 39.08 27.24
N SER A 83 -10.86 39.05 25.94
CA SER A 83 -11.83 39.16 24.83
C SER A 83 -11.03 39.31 23.53
N ASP A 84 -11.47 38.62 22.48
CA ASP A 84 -11.19 38.90 21.07
C ASP A 84 -9.74 39.00 20.60
N CYS A 85 -9.43 38.08 19.68
CA CYS A 85 -8.28 38.13 18.80
C CYS A 85 -8.28 39.45 18.01
N HIS A 86 -7.49 40.42 18.45
CA HIS A 86 -7.06 41.55 17.62
C HIS A 86 -5.55 41.58 17.50
N SER A 87 -5.16 40.98 16.40
CA SER A 87 -3.96 41.23 15.63
C SER A 87 -3.72 42.71 15.30
N SER A 88 -2.47 43.15 15.45
CA SER A 88 -1.84 44.13 14.57
C SER A 88 -0.32 44.01 14.77
N SER A 89 0.55 44.08 13.76
CA SER A 89 0.46 44.25 12.31
C SER A 89 1.90 43.94 11.86
N GLU A 90 2.16 42.86 11.13
CA GLU A 90 2.48 42.95 9.69
C GLU A 90 2.46 41.59 8.94
N ASP A 91 2.01 40.46 9.54
CA ASP A 91 2.07 39.12 8.90
C ASP A 91 0.70 38.43 8.65
N PHE A 92 -0.39 39.18 8.57
CA PHE A 92 -1.76 38.63 8.60
C PHE A 92 -2.33 38.02 7.31
N SER A 93 -1.55 37.88 6.23
CA SER A 93 -2.04 37.25 4.98
C SER A 93 -1.69 35.76 4.84
N HIS A 94 -0.62 35.28 5.47
CA HIS A 94 -0.15 33.90 5.30
C HIS A 94 -0.95 32.87 6.13
N ASP A 95 -1.52 33.26 7.27
CA ASP A 95 -2.15 32.32 8.22
C ASP A 95 -3.49 31.75 7.75
N LYS A 96 -4.30 32.51 6.99
CA LYS A 96 -5.57 31.99 6.43
C LYS A 96 -5.35 31.03 5.27
N VAL A 97 -4.33 31.33 4.45
CA VAL A 97 -3.90 30.51 3.33
C VAL A 97 -3.29 29.20 3.86
N LEU A 98 -2.43 29.26 4.88
CA LEU A 98 -1.92 28.07 5.57
C LEU A 98 -3.02 27.26 6.29
N ALA A 99 -4.00 27.90 6.93
CA ALA A 99 -5.13 27.23 7.57
C ALA A 99 -6.06 26.53 6.56
N PHE A 100 -6.29 27.14 5.39
CA PHE A 100 -6.98 26.50 4.24
C PHE A 100 -6.18 25.28 3.74
N TYR A 101 -4.85 25.40 3.68
CA TYR A 101 -3.96 24.35 3.23
C TYR A 101 -3.70 23.23 4.26
N GLN A 102 -4.00 23.43 5.54
CA GLN A 102 -3.82 22.44 6.62
C GLN A 102 -4.93 21.37 6.67
N GLN A 103 -6.01 21.51 5.90
CA GLN A 103 -7.13 20.55 5.88
C GLN A 103 -6.98 19.41 4.87
N THR A 104 -5.77 18.88 4.65
CA THR A 104 -5.60 17.68 3.84
C THR A 104 -5.52 16.43 4.73
N PRO A 105 -6.52 15.52 4.68
CA PRO A 105 -6.61 14.34 5.55
C PRO A 105 -5.35 13.47 5.57
N PHE A 106 -4.66 13.35 4.42
CA PHE A 106 -3.47 12.49 4.31
C PHE A 106 -2.24 13.02 5.06
N LEU A 107 -2.09 14.35 5.23
CA LEU A 107 -0.99 14.93 6.01
C LEU A 107 -1.25 14.79 7.50
N SER A 108 -2.51 14.95 7.93
CA SER A 108 -2.88 14.58 9.29
C SER A 108 -2.58 13.10 9.51
N ASP A 109 -3.05 12.17 8.67
CA ASP A 109 -2.78 10.74 8.85
C ASP A 109 -1.29 10.38 8.87
N MET A 110 -0.45 11.10 8.12
CA MET A 110 1.00 10.89 8.12
C MET A 110 1.66 11.19 9.48
N PHE A 111 1.12 12.14 10.25
CA PHE A 111 1.70 12.62 11.51
C PHE A 111 0.82 12.35 12.76
N TYR A 112 -0.45 11.97 12.58
CA TYR A 112 -1.42 11.76 13.67
C TYR A 112 -1.42 10.34 14.23
N CYS A 113 -0.68 9.40 13.63
CA CYS A 113 -0.60 8.05 14.15
C CYS A 113 0.38 7.98 15.33
N GLU A 114 -0.13 8.12 16.55
CA GLU A 114 0.55 7.62 17.75
C GLU A 114 1.04 6.19 17.48
N LEU A 115 2.28 5.86 17.85
CA LEU A 115 2.68 4.45 17.80
C LEU A 115 1.72 3.69 18.73
N VAL A 116 1.05 2.68 18.19
CA VAL A 116 0.24 1.76 18.99
C VAL A 116 1.24 0.87 19.71
N SER A 117 1.81 1.39 20.77
CA SER A 117 2.77 0.67 21.58
C SER A 117 2.64 1.08 23.04
N ASP A 118 2.79 0.09 23.92
CA ASP A 118 2.96 0.31 25.36
C ASP A 118 4.32 0.97 25.70
N LEU A 119 5.07 1.44 24.68
CA LEU A 119 6.29 2.21 24.91
C LEU A 119 5.92 3.56 25.52
N GLU A 120 6.52 3.86 26.67
CA GLU A 120 6.43 5.18 27.27
C GLU A 120 6.82 6.25 26.24
N LYS A 121 5.91 7.20 25.96
CA LYS A 121 6.13 8.31 25.03
C LYS A 121 7.36 9.16 25.37
N SER A 122 7.88 9.05 26.60
CA SER A 122 9.11 9.68 27.08
C SER A 122 10.40 8.91 26.78
N SER A 123 10.32 7.72 26.17
CA SER A 123 11.48 6.91 25.80
C SER A 123 12.15 7.45 24.54
N PRO A 124 13.49 7.57 24.49
CA PRO A 124 14.19 7.93 23.25
C PRO A 124 13.97 6.93 22.11
N THR A 125 13.54 5.70 22.43
CA THR A 125 13.18 4.70 21.41
C THR A 125 11.89 5.08 20.69
N TYR A 126 10.92 5.65 21.40
CA TYR A 126 9.67 6.14 20.81
C TYR A 126 9.97 7.25 19.80
N ASP A 127 10.81 8.21 20.18
CA ASP A 127 11.19 9.34 19.31
C ASP A 127 11.87 8.86 18.02
N ILE A 128 12.79 7.88 18.12
CA ILE A 128 13.47 7.30 16.95
C ILE A 128 12.48 6.59 16.03
N LEU A 129 11.58 5.76 16.58
CA LEU A 129 10.58 5.05 15.78
C LEU A 129 9.58 6.00 15.13
N PHE A 130 9.17 7.04 15.85
CA PHE A 130 8.29 8.09 15.33
C PHE A 130 8.96 8.86 14.18
N LEU A 131 10.24 9.22 14.34
CA LEU A 131 11.01 9.88 13.28
C LEU A 131 11.13 8.97 12.05
N LEU A 132 11.49 7.70 12.22
CA LEU A 132 11.61 6.76 11.11
C LEU A 132 10.27 6.56 10.39
N LYS A 133 9.17 6.43 11.15
CA LYS A 133 7.82 6.33 10.58
C LYS A 133 7.43 7.58 9.80
N SER A 134 7.77 8.77 10.32
CA SER A 134 7.54 10.03 9.63
C SER A 134 8.33 10.13 8.32
N LEU A 135 9.61 9.75 8.35
CA LEU A 135 10.48 9.74 7.16
C LEU A 135 10.01 8.73 6.11
N GLU A 136 9.60 7.53 6.53
CA GLU A 136 9.03 6.52 5.64
C GLU A 136 7.72 7.02 5.03
N GLY A 137 6.83 7.61 5.83
CA GLY A 137 5.58 8.21 5.37
C GLY A 137 5.81 9.30 4.32
N MET A 138 6.75 10.23 4.58
CA MET A 138 7.13 11.27 3.62
C MET A 138 7.67 10.67 2.33
N ASN A 139 8.51 9.64 2.42
CA ASN A 139 9.06 8.96 1.25
C ASN A 139 7.95 8.29 0.42
N ARG A 140 6.94 7.70 1.07
CA ARG A 140 5.79 7.07 0.40
C ARG A 140 4.88 8.08 -0.30
N PHE A 141 4.70 9.26 0.28
CA PHE A 141 3.85 10.33 -0.25
C PHE A 141 4.63 11.41 -1.01
N ILE A 142 5.87 11.14 -1.42
CA ILE A 142 6.72 12.11 -2.11
C ILE A 142 6.03 12.72 -3.33
N PHE A 143 5.33 11.90 -4.13
CA PHE A 143 4.60 12.39 -5.30
C PHE A 143 3.49 13.39 -4.92
N HIS A 144 2.71 13.09 -3.88
CA HIS A 144 1.63 13.94 -3.36
C HIS A 144 2.20 15.26 -2.83
N LEU A 145 3.27 15.19 -2.03
CA LEU A 145 3.99 16.35 -1.48
C LEU A 145 4.54 17.24 -2.61
N MET A 146 5.19 16.65 -3.61
CA MET A 146 5.76 17.39 -4.73
C MET A 146 4.68 18.02 -5.63
N SER A 147 3.60 17.29 -5.90
CA SER A 147 2.48 17.81 -6.69
C SER A 147 1.81 18.98 -5.98
N ARG A 148 1.63 18.88 -4.67
CA ARG A 148 1.10 19.97 -3.85
C ARG A 148 2.01 21.20 -3.85
N GLU A 149 3.32 21.03 -3.68
CA GLU A 149 4.26 22.15 -3.70
C GLU A 149 4.21 22.90 -5.04
N ARG A 150 4.10 22.17 -6.15
CA ARG A 150 3.92 22.77 -7.48
C ARG A 150 2.62 23.56 -7.58
N ILE A 151 1.52 23.01 -7.08
CA ILE A 151 0.20 23.67 -7.04
C ILE A 151 0.27 24.96 -6.19
N CYS A 152 0.89 24.91 -5.01
CA CYS A 152 1.03 26.08 -4.13
C CYS A 152 1.89 27.17 -4.77
N ALA A 153 3.04 26.82 -5.34
CA ALA A 153 3.91 27.80 -5.97
C ALA A 153 3.29 28.45 -7.21
N PHE A 154 2.49 27.69 -7.99
CA PHE A 154 1.66 28.26 -9.05
C PHE A 154 0.61 29.21 -8.49
N ALA A 155 -0.10 28.81 -7.42
CA ALA A 155 -1.10 29.65 -6.76
C ALA A 155 -0.53 30.96 -6.21
N GLU A 156 0.70 30.95 -5.72
CA GLU A 156 1.41 32.15 -5.25
C GLU A 156 1.98 32.99 -6.41
N GLY A 157 1.99 32.49 -7.65
CA GLY A 157 2.54 33.17 -8.82
C GLY A 157 4.06 33.14 -8.88
N LYS A 158 4.69 32.21 -8.14
CA LYS A 158 6.14 31.93 -8.21
C LYS A 158 6.51 31.11 -9.46
N ALA A 159 5.50 30.49 -10.09
CA ALA A 159 5.64 29.58 -11.22
C ALA A 159 4.53 29.84 -12.24
N ASP A 160 4.89 29.98 -13.52
CA ASP A 160 3.92 30.20 -14.61
C ASP A 160 3.28 28.89 -15.11
N ASN A 161 3.90 27.75 -14.83
CA ASN A 161 3.41 26.42 -15.20
C ASN A 161 3.70 25.42 -14.06
N LEU A 162 2.81 24.46 -13.81
CA LEU A 162 2.99 23.38 -12.84
C LEU A 162 4.28 22.57 -13.05
N ASP A 163 4.76 22.46 -14.30
CA ASP A 163 6.01 21.74 -14.63
C ASP A 163 7.29 22.58 -14.46
N SER A 164 7.18 23.88 -14.19
CA SER A 164 8.33 24.78 -14.07
C SER A 164 9.21 24.47 -12.86
N LEU A 165 8.60 23.95 -11.78
CA LEU A 165 9.30 23.51 -10.58
C LEU A 165 9.86 22.10 -10.75
N LYS A 166 11.09 22.04 -11.25
CA LYS A 166 11.92 20.81 -11.29
C LYS A 166 12.54 20.51 -9.93
N LEU A 167 11.72 20.45 -8.89
CA LEU A 167 12.16 19.92 -7.61
C LEU A 167 12.29 18.40 -7.75
N THR A 168 13.53 17.90 -7.64
CA THR A 168 13.83 16.48 -7.66
C THR A 168 14.25 16.09 -6.25
N VAL A 169 13.35 15.49 -5.50
CA VAL A 169 13.66 14.93 -4.18
C VAL A 169 14.07 13.46 -4.40
N PRO A 170 15.29 13.05 -4.01
CA PRO A 170 15.71 11.68 -4.16
C PRO A 170 14.85 10.78 -3.25
N THR A 171 14.26 9.74 -3.83
CA THR A 171 13.53 8.71 -3.09
C THR A 171 14.52 7.81 -2.34
N VAL A 172 14.24 7.53 -1.07
CA VAL A 172 14.99 6.52 -0.30
C VAL A 172 14.45 5.14 -0.67
N GLN A 173 15.31 4.17 -0.95
CA GLN A 173 14.86 2.80 -1.20
C GLN A 173 14.27 2.21 0.09
N LEU A 174 13.16 1.49 -0.02
CA LEU A 174 12.47 0.93 1.15
C LEU A 174 13.39 0.01 1.98
N ASN A 175 14.30 -0.71 1.32
CA ASN A 175 15.26 -1.60 1.99
C ASN A 175 16.22 -0.87 2.95
N GLU A 176 16.45 0.43 2.77
CA GLU A 176 17.30 1.24 3.68
C GLU A 176 16.64 1.41 5.07
N PHE A 177 15.32 1.28 5.16
CA PHE A 177 14.60 1.32 6.43
C PHE A 177 14.56 -0.05 7.14
N VAL A 178 14.93 -1.13 6.45
CA VAL A 178 14.85 -2.50 6.99
C VAL A 178 15.99 -2.77 7.97
N SER A 179 15.65 -3.23 9.16
CA SER A 179 16.61 -3.67 10.17
C SER A 179 16.82 -5.18 10.09
N SER A 180 17.98 -5.61 9.62
CA SER A 180 18.36 -7.04 9.59
C SER A 180 18.31 -7.69 10.97
N LYS A 181 18.79 -6.99 12.01
CA LYS A 181 18.78 -7.49 13.40
C LYS A 181 17.37 -7.68 13.95
N LEU A 182 16.45 -6.76 13.69
CA LEU A 182 15.05 -6.91 14.12
C LEU A 182 14.35 -8.00 13.31
N THR A 183 14.63 -8.10 12.02
CA THR A 183 14.14 -9.15 11.14
C THR A 183 14.55 -10.54 11.65
N GLU A 184 15.84 -10.76 11.93
CA GLU A 184 16.35 -12.01 12.49
C GLU A 184 15.71 -12.36 13.83
N LYS A 185 15.54 -11.38 14.71
CA LYS A 185 14.87 -11.58 16.01
C LYS A 185 13.41 -11.98 15.83
N LEU A 186 12.66 -11.30 14.97
CA LEU A 186 11.26 -11.63 14.69
C LEU A 186 11.15 -13.07 14.15
N GLU A 187 11.99 -13.42 13.19
CA GLU A 187 12.01 -14.78 12.65
C GLU A 187 12.35 -15.84 13.70
N GLN A 188 13.29 -15.55 14.60
CA GLN A 188 13.62 -16.45 15.70
C GLN A 188 12.42 -16.68 16.63
N GLN A 189 11.67 -15.63 16.96
CA GLN A 189 10.45 -15.76 17.78
C GLN A 189 9.38 -16.58 17.07
N MET A 190 9.21 -16.38 15.76
CA MET A 190 8.23 -17.11 14.95
C MET A 190 8.56 -18.59 14.76
N ARG A 191 9.82 -19.00 14.96
CA ARG A 191 10.23 -20.42 14.92
C ARG A 191 9.85 -21.17 16.18
N ASP A 192 9.61 -20.49 17.31
CA ASP A 192 9.14 -21.14 18.53
C ASP A 192 7.68 -21.55 18.39
N SER A 193 7.47 -22.80 17.97
CA SER A 193 6.14 -23.34 17.69
C SER A 193 5.25 -23.37 18.93
N LEU A 194 5.81 -23.56 20.12
CA LEU A 194 5.03 -23.59 21.35
C LEU A 194 4.54 -22.18 21.69
N ALA A 195 5.42 -21.19 21.63
CA ALA A 195 5.05 -19.80 21.89
C ALA A 195 4.00 -19.28 20.89
N VAL A 196 4.15 -19.61 19.60
CA VAL A 196 3.20 -19.21 18.55
C VAL A 196 1.85 -19.91 18.72
N CYS A 197 1.83 -21.22 19.02
CA CYS A 197 0.57 -21.96 19.21
C CYS A 197 -0.23 -21.48 20.43
N ILE A 198 0.45 -21.02 21.48
CA ILE A 198 -0.17 -20.48 22.70
C ILE A 198 -0.56 -19.00 22.53
N GLY A 199 -0.12 -18.35 21.44
CA GLY A 199 -0.31 -16.91 21.23
C GLY A 199 0.56 -16.06 22.15
N SER A 200 1.60 -16.64 22.76
CA SER A 200 2.51 -15.98 23.70
C SER A 200 3.72 -15.36 23.01
N MET A 201 3.54 -14.87 21.79
CA MET A 201 4.59 -14.12 21.11
C MET A 201 4.79 -12.78 21.84
N PRO A 202 6.04 -12.31 22.02
CA PRO A 202 6.28 -11.04 22.70
C PRO A 202 5.48 -9.89 22.07
N LEU A 203 4.88 -9.03 22.90
CA LEU A 203 3.99 -7.95 22.46
C LEU A 203 4.63 -7.05 21.40
N TRP A 204 5.92 -6.74 21.55
CA TRP A 204 6.68 -5.92 20.62
C TRP A 204 6.60 -6.44 19.17
N CYS A 205 6.46 -7.76 18.96
CA CYS A 205 6.34 -8.34 17.62
C CYS A 205 5.08 -7.85 16.93
N ASN A 206 3.95 -7.84 17.63
CA ASN A 206 2.67 -7.39 17.06
C ASN A 206 2.61 -5.86 16.97
N GLU A 207 3.09 -5.15 17.99
CA GLU A 207 3.11 -3.68 18.03
C GLU A 207 3.97 -3.08 16.92
N LEU A 208 5.21 -3.58 16.75
CA LEU A 208 6.09 -3.09 15.70
C LEU A 208 5.62 -3.52 14.31
N MET A 209 5.04 -4.71 14.15
CA MET A 209 4.46 -5.12 12.87
C MET A 209 3.26 -4.26 12.47
N ALA A 210 2.44 -3.83 13.44
CA ALA A 210 1.32 -2.94 13.19
C ALA A 210 1.76 -1.49 12.95
N SER A 211 2.70 -0.97 13.75
CA SER A 211 3.07 0.45 13.74
C SER A 211 4.21 0.79 12.76
N CYS A 212 5.17 -0.13 12.60
CA CYS A 212 6.41 0.06 11.83
C CYS A 212 6.79 -1.20 11.00
N PRO A 213 5.89 -1.71 10.13
CA PRO A 213 6.17 -2.89 9.32
C PRO A 213 7.41 -2.74 8.41
N PHE A 214 7.73 -1.51 8.03
CA PHE A 214 8.89 -1.15 7.18
C PHE A 214 10.25 -1.54 7.77
N LEU A 215 10.32 -1.77 9.09
CA LEU A 215 11.55 -2.22 9.76
C LEU A 215 11.90 -3.68 9.46
N PHE A 216 10.95 -4.45 8.91
CA PHE A 216 11.10 -5.87 8.66
C PHE A 216 11.15 -6.18 7.17
N SER A 217 11.95 -7.17 6.79
CA SER A 217 12.00 -7.61 5.39
C SER A 217 10.63 -8.11 4.91
N PHE A 218 10.39 -7.97 3.60
CA PHE A 218 9.20 -8.51 2.94
C PHE A 218 8.96 -10.00 3.28
N GLU A 219 10.03 -10.79 3.31
CA GLU A 219 10.00 -12.23 3.59
C GLU A 219 9.54 -12.52 5.02
N ALA A 220 10.05 -11.76 6.00
CA ALA A 220 9.64 -11.88 7.39
C ALA A 220 8.17 -11.48 7.57
N ARG A 221 7.73 -10.40 6.90
CA ARG A 221 6.32 -9.98 6.88
C ARG A 221 5.41 -11.03 6.26
N CYS A 222 5.81 -11.67 5.17
CA CYS A 222 5.08 -12.78 4.57
C CYS A 222 4.91 -13.97 5.53
N LYS A 223 5.97 -14.34 6.24
CA LYS A 223 5.92 -15.41 7.25
C LYS A 223 5.01 -15.00 8.42
N TYR A 224 5.12 -13.76 8.90
CA TYR A 224 4.31 -13.22 9.99
C TYR A 224 2.82 -13.21 9.60
N PHE A 225 2.49 -12.71 8.41
CA PHE A 225 1.13 -12.73 7.85
C PHE A 225 0.50 -14.12 7.89
N LYS A 226 1.22 -15.14 7.41
CA LYS A 226 0.73 -16.52 7.42
C LYS A 226 0.43 -17.01 8.84
N LEU A 227 1.27 -16.65 9.80
CA LEU A 227 1.05 -17.01 11.20
C LEU A 227 -0.13 -16.25 11.82
N ALA A 228 -0.20 -14.93 11.62
CA ALA A 228 -1.25 -14.09 12.20
C ALA A 228 -2.63 -14.41 11.61
N ALA A 229 -2.74 -14.51 10.28
CA ALA A 229 -4.01 -14.73 9.59
C ALA A 229 -4.49 -16.19 9.69
N PHE A 230 -3.58 -17.18 9.62
CA PHE A 230 -3.97 -18.59 9.49
C PHE A 230 -3.60 -19.46 10.69
N GLY A 231 -2.69 -19.01 11.56
CA GLY A 231 -2.10 -19.79 12.65
C GLY A 231 -0.99 -20.73 12.17
N GLN A 232 -0.35 -21.43 13.11
CA GLN A 232 0.60 -22.50 12.75
C GLN A 232 -0.13 -23.77 12.28
N PRO A 233 0.39 -24.48 11.26
CA PRO A 233 -0.08 -25.82 10.95
C PRO A 233 0.27 -26.75 12.13
N ARG A 234 -0.75 -27.34 12.76
CA ARG A 234 -0.56 -28.25 13.89
C ARG A 234 0.31 -29.44 13.46
N ILE A 235 1.50 -29.54 14.04
CA ILE A 235 2.32 -30.75 13.96
C ILE A 235 1.68 -31.77 14.92
N PRO A 236 1.30 -32.99 14.47
CA PRO A 236 0.84 -34.02 15.40
C PRO A 236 1.99 -34.37 16.36
N PRO A 237 1.74 -34.59 17.64
CA PRO A 237 2.80 -34.86 18.61
C PRO A 237 3.59 -36.10 18.17
N HIS A 238 4.91 -35.95 18.08
CA HIS A 238 5.83 -37.05 17.85
C HIS A 238 5.72 -38.05 19.00
N THR A 239 4.93 -39.11 18.82
CA THR A 239 5.08 -40.33 19.61
C THR A 239 6.30 -41.08 19.09
N SER A 240 7.31 -41.19 19.93
CA SER A 240 8.49 -42.04 19.73
C SER A 240 8.07 -43.49 19.52
N SER A 241 8.12 -43.96 18.28
CA SER A 241 8.28 -45.38 17.99
C SER A 241 9.03 -45.54 16.66
N GLU A 242 10.27 -46.00 16.78
CA GLU A 242 11.11 -46.42 15.67
C GLU A 242 10.42 -47.55 14.89
N THR A 243 10.06 -47.31 13.64
CA THR A 243 10.04 -48.34 12.59
C THR A 243 10.34 -47.70 11.24
N VAL A 244 11.48 -48.09 10.68
CA VAL A 244 11.95 -47.72 9.35
C VAL A 244 11.09 -48.43 8.31
N SER A 245 10.19 -47.71 7.63
CA SER A 245 9.70 -48.05 6.29
C SER A 245 8.82 -46.92 5.73
N ASP A 246 9.45 -46.08 4.90
CA ASP A 246 8.89 -45.55 3.66
C ASP A 246 7.46 -44.95 3.71
N ARG A 247 7.32 -43.73 4.26
CA ARG A 247 6.27 -42.77 3.88
C ARG A 247 6.80 -41.34 3.99
N ARG A 248 6.83 -40.64 2.85
CA ARG A 248 7.01 -39.19 2.75
C ARG A 248 5.86 -38.49 3.49
N LEU A 249 5.98 -38.28 4.80
CA LEU A 249 5.06 -37.48 5.59
C LEU A 249 5.41 -36.00 5.43
N GLY A 250 4.70 -35.31 4.52
CA GLY A 250 4.70 -33.86 4.43
C GLY A 250 3.82 -33.24 5.51
N HIS A 251 4.41 -32.33 6.30
CA HIS A 251 3.86 -31.10 6.90
C HIS A 251 2.32 -31.01 7.02
N GLY A 252 1.80 -30.95 8.26
CA GLY A 252 0.38 -30.74 8.65
C GLY A 252 -0.58 -30.24 7.56
N VAL A 253 -1.07 -31.15 6.72
CA VAL A 253 -1.86 -30.85 5.53
C VAL A 253 -3.31 -30.58 5.94
N LEU A 254 -3.82 -29.37 5.67
CA LEU A 254 -5.25 -29.05 5.78
C LEU A 254 -6.08 -30.06 4.96
N PRO A 255 -7.26 -30.47 5.42
CA PRO A 255 -8.07 -31.44 4.69
C PRO A 255 -8.41 -30.90 3.30
N ARG A 256 -8.20 -31.74 2.29
CA ARG A 256 -8.48 -31.41 0.89
C ARG A 256 -9.93 -31.76 0.57
N LYS A 257 -10.63 -30.86 -0.11
CA LYS A 257 -12.03 -31.08 -0.49
C LYS A 257 -12.20 -30.86 -1.98
N LYS A 258 -12.73 -31.88 -2.65
CA LYS A 258 -13.00 -31.88 -4.08
C LYS A 258 -14.30 -31.14 -4.37
N PHE A 259 -14.33 -30.41 -5.47
CA PHE A 259 -15.50 -29.68 -5.94
C PHE A 259 -15.64 -29.85 -7.45
N LEU A 260 -16.85 -30.21 -7.88
CA LEU A 260 -17.20 -30.39 -9.29
C LEU A 260 -17.49 -29.02 -9.92
N VAL A 261 -16.84 -28.73 -11.05
CA VAL A 261 -16.94 -27.47 -11.79
C VAL A 261 -17.34 -27.75 -13.22
N TYR A 262 -18.17 -26.87 -13.79
CA TYR A 262 -18.55 -26.92 -15.20
C TYR A 262 -17.93 -25.75 -15.97
N ARG A 263 -17.33 -26.02 -17.14
CA ARG A 263 -16.62 -25.00 -17.95
C ARG A 263 -17.54 -23.92 -18.52
N ASP A 264 -18.81 -24.24 -18.75
CA ASP A 264 -19.84 -23.31 -19.21
C ASP A 264 -20.30 -22.33 -18.12
N ARG A 265 -20.10 -22.68 -16.84
CA ARG A 265 -20.64 -21.96 -15.68
C ARG A 265 -19.58 -21.72 -14.60
N ILE A 266 -18.44 -21.17 -15.01
CA ILE A 266 -17.29 -20.92 -14.14
C ILE A 266 -17.62 -20.00 -12.95
N LEU A 267 -18.26 -18.86 -13.20
CA LEU A 267 -18.60 -17.90 -12.13
C LEU A 267 -19.62 -18.46 -11.13
N GLU A 268 -20.63 -19.18 -11.62
CA GLU A 268 -21.63 -19.83 -10.75
C GLU A 268 -20.98 -20.92 -9.91
N SER A 269 -20.10 -21.73 -10.51
CA SER A 269 -19.33 -22.75 -9.81
C SER A 269 -18.44 -22.13 -8.73
N ALA A 270 -17.80 -20.99 -9.01
CA ALA A 270 -17.00 -20.25 -8.03
C ALA A 270 -17.85 -19.73 -6.87
N ALA A 271 -19.00 -19.13 -7.16
CA ALA A 271 -19.92 -18.66 -6.13
C ALA A 271 -20.42 -19.78 -5.22
N GLN A 272 -20.77 -20.94 -5.80
CA GLN A 272 -21.18 -22.13 -5.03
C GLN A 272 -20.04 -22.67 -4.16
N MET A 273 -18.84 -22.77 -4.72
CA MET A 273 -17.64 -23.22 -3.99
C MET A 273 -17.35 -22.31 -2.79
N MET A 274 -17.37 -20.98 -3.00
CA MET A 274 -17.10 -20.01 -1.92
C MET A 274 -18.21 -20.00 -0.88
N LYS A 275 -19.48 -20.10 -1.29
CA LYS A 275 -20.62 -20.21 -0.35
C LYS A 275 -20.46 -21.38 0.64
N LEU A 276 -19.86 -22.49 0.18
CA LEU A 276 -19.66 -23.68 1.02
C LEU A 276 -18.36 -23.65 1.83
N HIS A 277 -17.31 -22.97 1.34
CA HIS A 277 -15.95 -23.14 1.86
C HIS A 277 -15.16 -21.87 2.14
N ALA A 278 -15.73 -20.67 1.94
CA ALA A 278 -15.06 -19.40 2.23
C ALA A 278 -14.59 -19.35 3.70
N SER A 279 -15.47 -19.68 4.65
CA SER A 279 -15.16 -19.63 6.10
C SER A 279 -14.36 -20.82 6.63
N HIS A 280 -14.08 -21.83 5.79
CA HIS A 280 -13.43 -23.06 6.23
C HIS A 280 -11.96 -23.10 5.78
N LYS A 281 -11.08 -23.41 6.73
CA LYS A 281 -9.65 -23.69 6.49
C LYS A 281 -9.47 -25.07 5.84
N VAL A 282 -9.85 -25.19 4.57
CA VAL A 282 -9.71 -26.40 3.74
C VAL A 282 -9.03 -26.05 2.43
N VAL A 283 -8.17 -26.93 1.93
CA VAL A 283 -7.57 -26.74 0.60
C VAL A 283 -8.55 -27.27 -0.44
N LEU A 284 -8.95 -26.42 -1.38
CA LEU A 284 -9.93 -26.78 -2.41
C LEU A 284 -9.23 -27.42 -3.59
N GLU A 285 -9.76 -28.55 -4.08
CA GLU A 285 -9.33 -29.18 -5.33
C GLU A 285 -10.49 -29.21 -6.31
N VAL A 286 -10.23 -28.82 -7.55
CA VAL A 286 -11.23 -28.81 -8.62
C VAL A 286 -11.19 -30.10 -9.42
N GLU A 287 -12.39 -30.57 -9.77
CA GLU A 287 -12.68 -31.63 -10.72
C GLU A 287 -13.61 -31.03 -11.78
N TYR A 288 -13.21 -31.07 -13.05
CA TYR A 288 -14.09 -30.64 -14.13
C TYR A 288 -15.05 -31.75 -14.51
N ASP A 289 -16.31 -31.40 -14.73
CA ASP A 289 -17.30 -32.33 -15.25
C ASP A 289 -16.84 -32.93 -16.58
N GLU A 290 -17.06 -34.23 -16.76
CA GLU A 290 -16.63 -35.02 -17.93
C GLU A 290 -15.12 -35.09 -18.20
N GLU A 291 -14.25 -34.52 -17.36
CA GLU A 291 -12.80 -34.55 -17.52
C GLU A 291 -12.09 -35.48 -16.53
N VAL A 292 -11.06 -36.18 -17.02
CA VAL A 292 -10.25 -37.06 -16.18
C VAL A 292 -9.11 -36.25 -15.55
N GLY A 293 -9.29 -35.79 -14.32
CA GLY A 293 -8.21 -35.17 -13.57
C GLY A 293 -8.68 -34.33 -12.39
N THR A 294 -8.02 -34.50 -11.25
CA THR A 294 -8.19 -33.64 -10.08
C THR A 294 -6.84 -33.25 -9.51
N GLY A 295 -6.73 -32.08 -8.89
CA GLY A 295 -5.53 -31.66 -8.16
C GLY A 295 -5.14 -30.22 -8.45
N LEU A 296 -3.86 -29.91 -8.24
CA LEU A 296 -3.34 -28.54 -8.30
C LEU A 296 -3.54 -27.90 -9.68
N GLY A 297 -3.23 -28.62 -10.77
CA GLY A 297 -3.32 -28.10 -12.14
C GLY A 297 -4.73 -27.63 -12.53
N PRO A 298 -5.75 -28.52 -12.52
CA PRO A 298 -7.13 -28.15 -12.80
C PRO A 298 -7.66 -27.04 -11.87
N THR A 299 -7.17 -27.01 -10.62
CA THR A 299 -7.53 -25.95 -9.68
C THR A 299 -6.94 -24.60 -10.07
N LEU A 300 -5.66 -24.54 -10.44
CA LEU A 300 -5.03 -23.29 -10.90
C LEU A 300 -5.67 -22.79 -12.20
N GLU A 301 -6.02 -23.71 -13.11
CA GLU A 301 -6.78 -23.39 -14.32
C GLU A 301 -8.15 -22.79 -13.95
N PHE A 302 -8.86 -23.38 -12.98
CA PHE A 302 -10.14 -22.85 -12.53
C PHE A 302 -10.04 -21.42 -12.01
N TYR A 303 -9.07 -21.12 -11.14
CA TYR A 303 -8.85 -19.75 -10.68
C TYR A 303 -8.51 -18.81 -11.85
N THR A 304 -7.72 -19.27 -12.82
CA THR A 304 -7.40 -18.49 -14.03
C THR A 304 -8.67 -18.17 -14.83
N LEU A 305 -9.55 -19.15 -15.05
CA LEU A 305 -10.82 -18.94 -15.75
C LEU A 305 -11.75 -18.00 -14.97
N VAL A 306 -11.83 -18.14 -13.64
CA VAL A 306 -12.60 -17.21 -12.79
C VAL A 306 -12.07 -15.78 -12.93
N CYS A 307 -10.75 -15.59 -12.91
CA CYS A 307 -10.13 -14.29 -13.13
C CYS A 307 -10.47 -13.72 -14.51
N GLN A 308 -10.46 -14.55 -15.56
CA GLN A 308 -10.83 -14.13 -16.92
C GLN A 308 -12.30 -13.70 -16.99
N GLU A 309 -13.22 -14.48 -16.43
CA GLU A 309 -14.65 -14.15 -16.37
C GLU A 309 -14.93 -12.84 -15.61
N LEU A 310 -14.20 -12.59 -14.52
CA LEU A 310 -14.31 -11.34 -13.76
C LEU A 310 -13.72 -10.14 -14.51
N GLN A 311 -12.79 -10.36 -15.45
CA GLN A 311 -12.15 -9.32 -16.27
C GLN A 311 -12.82 -9.08 -17.63
N LYS A 312 -13.90 -9.80 -17.94
CA LYS A 312 -14.62 -9.63 -19.21
C LYS A 312 -15.13 -8.20 -19.38
N SER A 313 -14.95 -7.68 -20.60
CA SER A 313 -15.51 -6.39 -21.03
C SER A 313 -17.03 -6.40 -20.94
N GLY A 314 -17.64 -5.24 -20.64
CA GLY A 314 -19.09 -5.12 -20.52
C GLY A 314 -19.69 -5.74 -19.24
N SER A 315 -18.86 -6.17 -18.29
CA SER A 315 -19.33 -6.62 -16.97
C SER A 315 -19.76 -5.48 -16.04
N GLY A 316 -19.43 -4.23 -16.38
CA GLY A 316 -19.70 -3.05 -15.56
C GLY A 316 -18.84 -2.94 -14.30
N MET A 317 -17.91 -3.87 -14.08
CA MET A 317 -17.04 -3.90 -12.90
C MET A 317 -15.90 -2.88 -12.97
N TRP A 318 -15.24 -2.78 -14.13
CA TRP A 318 -13.97 -2.07 -14.28
C TRP A 318 -14.11 -0.80 -15.11
N ARG A 319 -13.29 0.20 -14.81
CA ARG A 319 -13.13 1.36 -15.70
C ARG A 319 -12.63 0.88 -17.07
N GLU A 320 -13.21 1.44 -18.12
CA GLU A 320 -12.74 1.20 -19.47
C GLU A 320 -11.73 2.29 -19.83
N ASP A 321 -10.47 1.91 -20.06
CA ASP A 321 -9.44 2.89 -20.45
C ASP A 321 -9.74 3.43 -21.85
N ALA A 322 -9.59 4.74 -22.07
CA ALA A 322 -9.71 5.36 -23.39
C ALA A 322 -8.72 4.74 -24.41
N SER A 323 -7.58 4.23 -23.96
CA SER A 323 -6.59 3.51 -24.78
C SER A 323 -7.05 2.13 -25.24
N SER A 324 -8.08 1.55 -24.60
CA SER A 324 -8.72 0.32 -25.06
C SER A 324 -9.38 0.51 -26.42
N TYR A 325 -9.83 1.73 -26.74
CA TYR A 325 -10.45 2.04 -28.03
C TYR A 325 -9.41 2.14 -29.17
N THR A 326 -8.20 2.61 -28.89
CA THR A 326 -7.12 2.73 -29.90
C THR A 326 -6.38 1.40 -30.17
N LEU A 327 -6.35 0.48 -29.21
CA LEU A 327 -5.83 -0.88 -29.42
C LEU A 327 -6.83 -1.80 -30.13
N LYS A 328 -8.14 -1.65 -29.86
CA LYS A 328 -9.21 -2.39 -30.57
C LYS A 328 -9.26 -2.13 -32.07
N THR A 329 -8.72 -1.01 -32.54
CA THR A 329 -8.71 -0.65 -33.97
C THR A 329 -7.49 -1.17 -34.73
N ASN A 330 -6.41 -1.59 -34.05
CA ASN A 330 -5.16 -1.95 -34.72
C ASN A 330 -4.76 -3.43 -34.60
N LEU A 331 -5.40 -4.21 -33.73
CA LEU A 331 -5.19 -5.65 -33.63
C LEU A 331 -6.54 -6.36 -33.60
N GLN A 332 -6.78 -7.25 -34.57
CA GLN A 332 -7.74 -8.34 -34.41
C GLN A 332 -7.21 -9.24 -33.29
N ALA A 333 -7.36 -8.81 -32.04
CA ALA A 333 -6.96 -9.59 -30.87
C ALA A 333 -8.16 -10.42 -30.42
N GLU A 334 -7.99 -11.73 -30.52
CA GLU A 334 -8.83 -12.74 -29.89
C GLU A 334 -9.08 -12.42 -28.41
N GLU A 335 -10.25 -12.87 -27.92
CA GLU A 335 -10.87 -12.70 -26.60
C GLU A 335 -9.91 -12.85 -25.40
N THR A 336 -9.05 -11.87 -25.18
CA THR A 336 -8.16 -11.77 -24.04
C THR A 336 -8.53 -10.49 -23.29
N GLY A 337 -8.71 -10.62 -21.96
CA GLY A 337 -9.40 -9.65 -21.11
C GLY A 337 -8.85 -8.22 -21.12
N ILE A 338 -9.47 -7.34 -20.35
CA ILE A 338 -9.06 -5.94 -20.22
C ILE A 338 -7.65 -5.88 -19.62
N HIS A 339 -6.62 -5.82 -20.46
CA HIS A 339 -5.27 -5.48 -20.03
C HIS A 339 -5.18 -3.95 -19.90
N SER A 340 -5.64 -3.43 -18.76
CA SER A 340 -5.40 -2.03 -18.41
C SER A 340 -3.91 -1.84 -18.11
N PHE A 341 -3.27 -0.89 -18.79
CA PHE A 341 -1.86 -0.52 -18.54
C PHE A 341 -1.63 0.01 -17.12
N TYR A 342 -2.69 0.50 -16.48
CA TYR A 342 -2.68 1.05 -15.12
C TYR A 342 -3.35 0.14 -14.10
N GLY A 343 -3.73 -1.07 -14.51
CA GLY A 343 -4.40 -2.07 -13.71
C GLY A 343 -5.89 -1.83 -13.53
N LEU A 344 -6.61 -2.89 -13.17
CA LEU A 344 -8.05 -2.89 -12.98
C LEU A 344 -8.44 -2.01 -11.80
N PHE A 345 -9.36 -1.08 -12.04
CA PHE A 345 -9.95 -0.22 -11.01
C PHE A 345 -11.47 -0.16 -11.17
N PRO A 346 -12.26 -0.13 -10.08
CA PRO A 346 -13.71 -0.17 -10.16
C PRO A 346 -14.28 0.97 -11.01
N ARG A 347 -15.24 0.65 -11.88
CA ARG A 347 -16.06 1.64 -12.57
C ARG A 347 -16.84 2.47 -11.53
N PRO A 348 -16.89 3.80 -11.64
CA PRO A 348 -17.79 4.63 -10.85
C PRO A 348 -19.28 4.33 -11.10
N TRP A 349 -20.07 4.29 -10.02
CA TRP A 349 -21.53 4.14 -10.01
C TRP A 349 -22.16 5.11 -9.02
N LEU A 350 -23.05 5.99 -9.51
CA LEU A 350 -23.76 6.92 -8.63
C LEU A 350 -24.71 6.18 -7.70
N SER A 351 -24.86 6.68 -6.47
CA SER A 351 -25.75 6.10 -5.46
C SER A 351 -27.22 6.00 -5.90
N THR A 352 -27.63 6.85 -6.84
CA THR A 352 -28.98 6.90 -7.40
C THR A 352 -29.21 5.98 -8.60
N GLN A 353 -28.14 5.37 -9.15
CA GLN A 353 -28.22 4.50 -10.33
C GLN A 353 -28.17 3.03 -9.92
N ASP A 354 -29.27 2.32 -10.16
CA ASP A 354 -29.36 0.86 -9.99
C ASP A 354 -29.08 0.11 -11.30
N THR A 355 -29.10 0.80 -12.44
CA THR A 355 -28.85 0.22 -13.77
C THR A 355 -28.12 1.23 -14.66
N SER A 356 -27.07 0.78 -15.34
CA SER A 356 -26.36 1.54 -16.38
C SER A 356 -26.04 0.59 -17.55
N GLY A 357 -26.31 1.03 -18.79
CA GLY A 357 -26.00 0.25 -19.99
C GLY A 357 -26.65 -1.15 -20.05
N GLY A 358 -27.78 -1.36 -19.36
CA GLY A 358 -28.46 -2.66 -19.26
C GLY A 358 -27.91 -3.59 -18.16
N ILE A 359 -26.89 -3.17 -17.43
CA ILE A 359 -26.27 -3.93 -16.34
C ILE A 359 -26.87 -3.48 -15.01
N GLN A 360 -27.31 -4.44 -14.19
CA GLN A 360 -27.80 -4.14 -12.85
C GLN A 360 -26.63 -4.00 -11.86
N PHE A 361 -26.67 -2.96 -11.02
CA PHE A 361 -25.64 -2.72 -10.02
C PHE A 361 -25.52 -3.84 -8.97
N SER A 362 -26.63 -4.54 -8.69
CA SER A 362 -26.66 -5.71 -7.81
C SER A 362 -25.78 -6.84 -8.34
N GLU A 363 -25.73 -7.05 -9.65
CA GLU A 363 -24.87 -8.05 -10.29
C GLU A 363 -23.40 -7.67 -10.13
N VAL A 364 -23.05 -6.41 -10.37
CA VAL A 364 -21.69 -5.87 -10.16
C VAL A 364 -21.26 -6.05 -8.72
N THR A 365 -22.13 -5.71 -7.77
CA THR A 365 -21.88 -5.86 -6.32
C THR A 365 -21.64 -7.33 -5.94
N ASN A 366 -22.46 -8.26 -6.45
CA ASN A 366 -22.27 -9.69 -6.24
C ASN A 366 -20.95 -10.22 -6.81
N ARG A 367 -20.53 -9.71 -7.98
CA ARG A 367 -19.23 -10.05 -8.58
C ARG A 367 -18.06 -9.51 -7.76
N PHE A 368 -18.14 -8.29 -7.22
CA PHE A 368 -17.11 -7.76 -6.30
C PHE A 368 -17.05 -8.55 -4.99
N PHE A 369 -18.20 -8.94 -4.45
CA PHE A 369 -18.25 -9.80 -3.27
C PHE A 369 -17.58 -11.15 -3.52
N LEU A 370 -17.90 -11.81 -4.65
CA LEU A 370 -17.25 -13.06 -5.06
C LEU A 370 -15.75 -12.87 -5.28
N LEU A 371 -15.34 -11.77 -5.92
CA LEU A 371 -13.94 -11.42 -6.13
C LEU A 371 -13.19 -11.32 -4.79
N GLY A 372 -13.79 -10.69 -3.77
CA GLY A 372 -13.23 -10.64 -2.43
C GLY A 372 -12.99 -12.03 -1.83
N GLN A 373 -13.96 -12.93 -1.93
CA GLN A 373 -13.83 -14.31 -1.47
C GLN A 373 -12.73 -15.06 -2.23
N VAL A 374 -12.68 -14.94 -3.56
CA VAL A 374 -11.70 -15.61 -4.43
C VAL A 374 -10.28 -15.13 -4.10
N VAL A 375 -10.08 -13.82 -3.97
CA VAL A 375 -8.80 -13.21 -3.62
C VAL A 375 -8.33 -13.68 -2.24
N ALA A 376 -9.19 -13.59 -1.22
CA ALA A 376 -8.85 -14.04 0.11
C ALA A 376 -8.56 -15.55 0.14
N LYS A 377 -9.35 -16.37 -0.57
CA LYS A 377 -9.13 -17.80 -0.61
C LYS A 377 -7.82 -18.16 -1.32
N ALA A 378 -7.47 -17.47 -2.40
CA ALA A 378 -6.20 -17.65 -3.08
C ALA A 378 -5.01 -17.32 -2.17
N LEU A 379 -5.09 -16.22 -1.41
CA LEU A 379 -4.08 -15.86 -0.42
C LEU A 379 -3.94 -16.91 0.70
N GLN A 380 -5.06 -17.43 1.19
CA GLN A 380 -5.07 -18.51 2.20
C GLN A 380 -4.45 -19.80 1.68
N ASP A 381 -4.76 -20.17 0.43
CA ASP A 381 -4.27 -21.40 -0.19
C ASP A 381 -2.85 -21.24 -0.80
N GLY A 382 -2.28 -20.02 -0.77
CA GLY A 382 -0.97 -19.71 -1.34
C GLY A 382 -0.92 -19.79 -2.87
N ARG A 383 -2.01 -19.39 -3.53
CA ARG A 383 -2.18 -19.41 -4.99
C ARG A 383 -2.07 -18.01 -5.57
N VAL A 384 -1.46 -17.93 -6.76
CA VAL A 384 -1.42 -16.68 -7.54
C VAL A 384 -2.65 -16.56 -8.43
N LEU A 385 -3.10 -15.33 -8.63
CA LEU A 385 -4.22 -14.97 -9.48
C LEU A 385 -3.74 -14.11 -10.66
N ASP A 386 -4.35 -14.31 -11.81
CA ASP A 386 -4.10 -13.48 -12.99
C ASP A 386 -5.01 -12.24 -12.97
N LEU A 387 -4.89 -11.41 -11.93
CA LEU A 387 -5.65 -10.18 -11.71
C LEU A 387 -4.72 -9.02 -11.42
N HIS A 388 -4.41 -8.21 -12.42
CA HIS A 388 -3.57 -7.02 -12.23
C HIS A 388 -4.45 -5.84 -11.81
N PHE A 389 -4.54 -5.58 -10.51
CA PHE A 389 -5.25 -4.41 -9.99
C PHE A 389 -4.39 -3.16 -10.11
N SER A 390 -5.04 -1.99 -10.13
CA SER A 390 -4.30 -0.74 -10.07
C SER A 390 -3.69 -0.51 -8.69
N LYS A 391 -2.61 0.29 -8.63
CA LYS A 391 -1.99 0.71 -7.38
C LYS A 391 -2.99 1.34 -6.41
N ALA A 392 -3.94 2.13 -6.92
CA ALA A 392 -4.97 2.74 -6.08
C ALA A 392 -5.98 1.71 -5.54
N PHE A 393 -6.29 0.64 -6.26
CA PHE A 393 -7.12 -0.42 -5.71
C PHE A 393 -6.41 -1.19 -4.59
N TYR A 394 -5.10 -1.46 -4.72
CA TYR A 394 -4.32 -2.03 -3.62
C TYR A 394 -4.32 -1.13 -2.38
N LYS A 395 -4.24 0.20 -2.54
CA LYS A 395 -4.41 1.15 -1.42
C LYS A 395 -5.74 0.95 -0.69
N LEU A 396 -6.84 0.81 -1.43
CA LEU A 396 -8.17 0.57 -0.86
C LEU A 396 -8.27 -0.77 -0.12
N ILE A 397 -7.63 -1.83 -0.63
CA ILE A 397 -7.53 -3.14 0.04
C ILE A 397 -6.77 -3.01 1.36
N LEU A 398 -5.70 -2.22 1.38
CA LEU A 398 -4.91 -1.91 2.58
C LEU A 398 -5.62 -0.93 3.55
N GLY A 399 -6.85 -0.51 3.25
CA GLY A 399 -7.62 0.42 4.07
C GLY A 399 -7.14 1.87 4.01
N LYS A 400 -6.33 2.24 3.01
CA LYS A 400 -5.88 3.62 2.78
C LYS A 400 -6.93 4.39 1.98
N GLU A 401 -7.12 5.65 2.32
CA GLU A 401 -7.97 6.55 1.54
C GLU A 401 -7.27 7.03 0.27
N LEU A 402 -8.06 7.30 -0.77
CA LEU A 402 -7.60 7.86 -2.03
C LEU A 402 -7.92 9.35 -2.11
N CYS A 403 -7.05 10.09 -2.78
CA CYS A 403 -7.20 11.52 -3.00
C CYS A 403 -6.94 11.90 -4.47
N LEU A 404 -7.04 13.20 -4.78
CA LEU A 404 -6.80 13.78 -6.10
C LEU A 404 -5.51 13.25 -6.76
N TYR A 405 -4.42 13.23 -6.00
CA TYR A 405 -3.10 12.82 -6.50
C TYR A 405 -3.04 11.35 -6.92
N ASP A 406 -3.91 10.49 -6.37
CA ASP A 406 -3.95 9.07 -6.70
C ASP A 406 -4.61 8.81 -8.06
N ILE A 407 -5.44 9.73 -8.56
CA ILE A 407 -6.08 9.62 -9.88
C ILE A 407 -5.02 9.55 -10.98
N GLN A 408 -3.89 10.25 -10.84
CA GLN A 408 -2.82 10.20 -11.85
C GLN A 408 -2.22 8.80 -12.01
N SER A 409 -2.31 7.92 -11.00
CA SER A 409 -1.86 6.52 -11.12
C SER A 409 -2.85 5.62 -11.88
N LEU A 410 -4.10 6.09 -12.03
CA LEU A 410 -5.21 5.40 -12.70
C LEU A 410 -5.40 5.92 -14.13
N ASP A 411 -5.42 7.24 -14.24
CA ASP A 411 -5.72 8.00 -15.44
C ASP A 411 -4.81 9.23 -15.43
N PRO A 412 -3.60 9.11 -16.02
CA PRO A 412 -2.63 10.20 -15.99
C PRO A 412 -3.09 11.46 -16.70
N GLU A 413 -3.98 11.34 -17.69
CA GLU A 413 -4.52 12.49 -18.42
C GLU A 413 -5.52 13.25 -17.55
N LEU A 414 -6.51 12.56 -17.01
CA LEU A 414 -7.49 13.16 -16.09
C LEU A 414 -6.79 13.72 -14.84
N GLY A 415 -5.85 12.98 -14.26
CA GLY A 415 -5.09 13.43 -13.09
C GLY A 415 -4.36 14.75 -13.33
N ARG A 416 -3.66 14.89 -14.47
CA ARG A 416 -2.97 16.14 -14.83
C ARG A 416 -3.93 17.32 -14.96
N VAL A 417 -5.05 17.13 -15.66
CA VAL A 417 -6.05 18.20 -15.85
C VAL A 417 -6.65 18.62 -14.51
N LEU A 418 -6.97 17.68 -13.63
CA LEU A 418 -7.51 18.00 -12.31
C LEU A 418 -6.49 18.72 -11.41
N HIS A 419 -5.20 18.39 -11.52
CA HIS A 419 -4.13 19.14 -10.83
C HIS A 419 -4.05 20.59 -11.34
N GLU A 420 -4.14 20.80 -12.66
CA GLU A 420 -4.17 22.13 -13.29
C GLU A 420 -5.40 22.93 -12.82
N PHE A 421 -6.59 22.31 -12.77
CA PHE A 421 -7.79 22.95 -12.25
C PHE A 421 -7.69 23.28 -10.76
N GLN A 422 -7.15 22.37 -9.94
CA GLN A 422 -6.91 22.65 -8.52
C GLN A 422 -5.93 23.81 -8.33
N ALA A 423 -4.91 23.92 -9.18
CA ALA A 423 -3.97 25.04 -9.15
C ALA A 423 -4.64 26.38 -9.47
N LEU A 424 -5.56 26.40 -10.43
CA LEU A 424 -6.35 27.60 -10.75
C LEU A 424 -7.32 27.98 -9.62
N VAL A 425 -7.97 27.01 -8.99
CA VAL A 425 -8.82 27.23 -7.80
C VAL A 425 -8.00 27.86 -6.67
N ASN A 426 -6.82 27.31 -6.37
CA ASN A 426 -5.95 27.84 -5.33
C ASN A 426 -5.42 29.23 -5.68
N ARG A 427 -5.06 29.47 -6.95
CA ARG A 427 -4.62 30.80 -7.44
C ARG A 427 -5.69 31.85 -7.23
N LYS A 428 -6.95 31.54 -7.57
CA LYS A 428 -8.10 32.42 -7.34
C LYS A 428 -8.23 32.79 -5.87
N PHE A 429 -8.21 31.80 -4.98
CA PHE A 429 -8.31 32.04 -3.54
C PHE A 429 -7.17 32.93 -3.01
N CYS A 430 -5.93 32.68 -3.46
CA CYS A 430 -4.79 33.53 -3.11
C CYS A 430 -5.00 34.97 -3.58
N LEU A 431 -5.46 35.19 -4.82
CA LEU A 431 -5.70 36.54 -5.35
C LEU A 431 -6.82 37.28 -4.60
N GLU A 432 -7.93 36.59 -4.30
CA GLU A 432 -9.05 37.15 -3.51
C GLU A 432 -8.62 37.55 -2.09
N SER A 433 -7.66 36.83 -1.51
CA SER A 433 -7.13 37.15 -0.17
C SER A 433 -6.18 38.35 -0.14
N VAL A 434 -5.52 38.66 -1.26
CA VAL A 434 -4.51 39.73 -1.37
C VAL A 434 -5.12 41.04 -1.90
N TYR A 435 -6.13 40.97 -2.76
CA TYR A 435 -6.74 42.13 -3.39
C TYR A 435 -8.23 42.24 -3.04
N GLU A 436 -8.60 43.21 -2.21
CA GLU A 436 -10.01 43.57 -1.93
C GLU A 436 -10.70 44.29 -3.12
N GLY A 437 -10.11 44.29 -4.32
CA GLY A 437 -10.57 45.04 -5.50
C GLY A 437 -10.54 44.24 -6.80
N ASN A 438 -11.68 44.26 -7.52
CA ASN A 438 -11.99 43.37 -8.66
C ASN A 438 -11.15 43.55 -9.94
N SER A 439 -10.22 44.53 -10.07
CA SER A 439 -9.75 44.97 -11.40
C SER A 439 -8.55 44.23 -12.01
N GLU A 440 -7.77 43.47 -11.23
CA GLU A 440 -6.58 42.72 -11.73
C GLU A 440 -6.74 41.19 -11.66
N LEU A 441 -7.90 40.69 -11.21
CA LEU A 441 -8.16 39.26 -10.98
C LEU A 441 -8.07 38.38 -12.24
N GLU A 442 -8.27 38.93 -13.44
CA GLU A 442 -8.39 38.14 -14.67
C GLU A 442 -7.04 37.73 -15.29
N GLN A 443 -5.91 38.39 -14.96
CA GLN A 443 -4.63 38.21 -15.66
C GLN A 443 -3.82 36.95 -15.27
N GLY A 444 -4.41 35.99 -14.56
CA GLY A 444 -3.74 34.73 -14.20
C GLY A 444 -4.66 33.54 -13.97
N LEU A 445 -5.91 33.63 -14.44
CA LEU A 445 -6.97 32.64 -14.22
C LEU A 445 -7.39 31.94 -15.52
N SER A 446 -6.44 31.72 -16.44
CA SER A 446 -6.65 30.96 -17.67
C SER A 446 -6.08 29.55 -17.56
N PHE A 447 -6.79 28.59 -18.14
CA PHE A 447 -6.30 27.24 -18.37
C PHE A 447 -5.69 27.17 -19.77
N ARG A 448 -4.36 27.05 -19.87
CA ARG A 448 -3.63 26.94 -21.16
C ARG A 448 -4.07 28.02 -22.17
N ASP A 449 -4.02 29.28 -21.73
CA ASP A 449 -4.43 30.46 -22.51
C ASP A 449 -5.91 30.53 -22.89
N SER A 450 -6.75 29.65 -22.33
CA SER A 450 -8.21 29.62 -22.54
C SER A 450 -8.94 29.89 -21.23
N ARG A 451 -10.13 30.50 -21.27
CA ARG A 451 -10.96 30.61 -20.06
C ARG A 451 -11.63 29.27 -19.80
N ILE A 452 -12.00 29.00 -18.55
CA ILE A 452 -12.66 27.75 -18.17
C ILE A 452 -13.99 27.57 -18.91
N GLU A 453 -14.73 28.67 -19.12
CA GLU A 453 -16.02 28.64 -19.82
C GLU A 453 -15.86 28.25 -21.30
N ASP A 454 -14.73 28.60 -21.91
CA ASP A 454 -14.45 28.31 -23.32
C ASP A 454 -14.15 26.81 -23.56
N LEU A 455 -13.91 26.05 -22.49
CA LEU A 455 -13.80 24.58 -22.55
C LEU A 455 -15.17 23.90 -22.71
N CYS A 456 -16.26 24.62 -22.46
CA CYS A 456 -17.64 24.13 -22.58
C CYS A 456 -17.90 22.81 -21.82
N LEU A 457 -17.29 22.67 -20.65
CA LEU A 457 -17.47 21.50 -19.78
C LEU A 457 -18.81 21.59 -19.05
N ASP A 458 -19.47 20.45 -18.91
CA ASP A 458 -20.64 20.23 -18.07
C ASP A 458 -20.28 19.40 -16.83
N PHE A 459 -21.23 19.24 -15.91
CA PHE A 459 -21.04 18.44 -14.69
C PHE A 459 -21.31 16.95 -14.95
N THR A 460 -20.66 16.40 -15.97
CA THR A 460 -20.70 14.99 -16.34
C THR A 460 -19.31 14.38 -16.11
N LEU A 461 -19.26 13.13 -15.64
CA LEU A 461 -17.99 12.45 -15.40
C LEU A 461 -17.29 12.15 -16.74
N PRO A 462 -16.04 12.61 -16.97
CA PRO A 462 -15.29 12.36 -18.19
C PRO A 462 -15.20 10.86 -18.50
N GLY A 463 -15.54 10.50 -19.73
CA GLY A 463 -15.60 9.11 -20.19
C GLY A 463 -16.92 8.38 -19.91
N TYR A 464 -17.85 8.98 -19.14
CA TYR A 464 -19.12 8.37 -18.76
C TYR A 464 -20.27 9.37 -18.93
N SER A 465 -20.81 9.45 -20.15
CA SER A 465 -21.91 10.37 -20.49
C SER A 465 -23.20 10.10 -19.74
N ASP A 466 -23.35 8.90 -19.17
CA ASP A 466 -24.49 8.48 -18.35
C ASP A 466 -24.37 8.91 -16.87
N ILE A 467 -23.23 9.43 -16.45
CA ILE A 467 -22.94 9.81 -15.06
C ILE A 467 -22.94 11.33 -14.93
N VAL A 468 -24.12 11.87 -14.61
CA VAL A 468 -24.30 13.31 -14.31
C VAL A 468 -24.06 13.54 -12.82
N LEU A 469 -23.06 14.36 -12.50
CA LEU A 469 -22.57 14.61 -11.13
C LEU A 469 -23.40 15.65 -10.39
N ALA A 470 -23.88 16.66 -11.09
CA ALA A 470 -24.73 17.71 -10.54
C ALA A 470 -25.72 18.20 -11.60
N SER A 471 -26.87 18.72 -11.14
CA SER A 471 -27.90 19.28 -12.02
C SER A 471 -28.53 20.51 -11.36
N GLY A 472 -28.66 21.60 -12.10
CA GLY A 472 -29.19 22.88 -11.60
C GLY A 472 -28.73 24.08 -12.44
N SER A 473 -29.28 25.26 -12.17
CA SER A 473 -28.87 26.51 -12.85
C SER A 473 -27.40 26.83 -12.63
N ASP A 474 -26.87 26.49 -11.46
CA ASP A 474 -25.50 26.82 -11.05
C ASP A 474 -24.48 25.77 -11.51
N HIS A 475 -24.98 24.62 -12.01
CA HIS A 475 -24.19 23.48 -12.48
C HIS A 475 -24.49 23.14 -13.97
N THR A 476 -24.90 24.14 -14.76
CA THR A 476 -25.16 23.94 -16.19
C THR A 476 -23.87 23.95 -17.02
N MET A 477 -22.89 24.79 -16.65
CA MET A 477 -21.58 24.89 -17.31
C MET A 477 -20.51 25.20 -16.28
N VAL A 478 -19.36 24.55 -16.41
CA VAL A 478 -18.19 24.79 -15.55
C VAL A 478 -17.59 26.15 -15.89
N ASN A 479 -17.27 26.92 -14.86
CA ASN A 479 -16.71 28.26 -14.91
C ASN A 479 -15.81 28.47 -13.69
N MET A 480 -15.10 29.60 -13.63
CA MET A 480 -14.15 29.86 -12.53
C MET A 480 -14.81 29.95 -11.13
N ARG A 481 -16.14 30.11 -11.04
CA ARG A 481 -16.86 30.17 -9.75
C ARG A 481 -17.16 28.79 -9.17
N ASN A 482 -17.50 27.82 -10.03
CA ASN A 482 -17.90 26.47 -9.64
C ASN A 482 -16.83 25.40 -9.97
N LEU A 483 -15.62 25.81 -10.35
CA LEU A 483 -14.51 24.91 -10.68
C LEU A 483 -14.08 24.03 -9.51
N GLU A 484 -14.11 24.55 -8.28
CA GLU A 484 -13.80 23.79 -7.06
C GLU A 484 -14.80 22.65 -6.84
N ASP A 485 -16.09 22.93 -7.02
CA ASP A 485 -17.16 21.93 -6.95
C ASP A 485 -16.96 20.87 -8.04
N TYR A 486 -16.64 21.30 -9.26
CA TYR A 486 -16.35 20.38 -10.38
C TYR A 486 -15.20 19.43 -10.03
N VAL A 487 -14.05 19.94 -9.59
CA VAL A 487 -12.90 19.10 -9.20
C VAL A 487 -13.30 18.14 -8.05
N SER A 488 -13.98 18.65 -7.03
CA SER A 488 -14.39 17.86 -5.87
C SER A 488 -15.35 16.72 -6.25
N LEU A 489 -16.34 17.00 -7.09
CA LEU A 489 -17.32 16.01 -7.56
C LEU A 489 -16.66 14.95 -8.45
N ILE A 490 -15.74 15.33 -9.33
CA ILE A 490 -15.00 14.39 -10.18
C ILE A 490 -14.14 13.46 -9.33
N VAL A 491 -13.42 14.01 -8.35
CA VAL A 491 -12.60 13.22 -7.42
C VAL A 491 -13.47 12.28 -6.60
N ASP A 492 -14.59 12.76 -6.05
CA ASP A 492 -15.50 11.96 -5.25
C ASP A 492 -16.11 10.79 -6.05
N ALA A 493 -16.62 11.07 -7.25
CA ALA A 493 -17.16 10.05 -8.12
C ALA A 493 -16.09 9.05 -8.59
N THR A 494 -14.87 9.50 -8.89
CA THR A 494 -13.82 8.64 -9.44
C THR A 494 -13.22 7.71 -8.38
N VAL A 495 -12.91 8.20 -7.18
CA VAL A 495 -12.11 7.43 -6.19
C VAL A 495 -12.74 7.31 -4.80
N LYS A 496 -13.91 7.91 -4.55
CA LYS A 496 -14.60 7.86 -3.25
C LYS A 496 -16.01 7.28 -3.37
N SER A 497 -17.06 8.11 -3.26
CA SER A 497 -18.45 7.66 -3.17
C SER A 497 -18.86 6.77 -4.35
N GLY A 498 -18.40 7.07 -5.56
CA GLY A 498 -18.76 6.34 -6.78
C GLY A 498 -18.25 4.89 -6.82
N ILE A 499 -17.27 4.52 -6.01
CA ILE A 499 -16.74 3.15 -5.94
C ILE A 499 -16.98 2.47 -4.58
N SER A 500 -17.47 3.23 -3.59
CA SER A 500 -17.56 2.81 -2.19
C SER A 500 -18.32 1.49 -2.00
N ARG A 501 -19.48 1.35 -2.65
CA ARG A 501 -20.34 0.16 -2.55
C ARG A 501 -19.67 -1.10 -3.11
N GLN A 502 -18.95 -0.96 -4.22
CA GLN A 502 -18.17 -2.03 -4.85
C GLN A 502 -17.02 -2.47 -3.95
N VAL A 503 -16.28 -1.50 -3.38
CA VAL A 503 -15.16 -1.75 -2.45
C VAL A 503 -15.65 -2.42 -1.16
N GLU A 504 -16.77 -1.96 -0.60
CA GLU A 504 -17.40 -2.57 0.58
C GLU A 504 -17.85 -4.01 0.30
N ALA A 505 -18.44 -4.28 -0.86
CA ALA A 505 -18.80 -5.63 -1.26
C ALA A 505 -17.58 -6.55 -1.36
N PHE A 506 -16.50 -6.07 -1.97
CA PHE A 506 -15.22 -6.77 -2.01
C PHE A 506 -14.68 -7.07 -0.61
N LYS A 507 -14.61 -6.05 0.27
CA LYS A 507 -14.13 -6.20 1.65
C LYS A 507 -15.00 -7.18 2.44
N SER A 508 -16.32 -7.11 2.29
CA SER A 508 -17.27 -8.03 2.92
C SER A 508 -17.02 -9.47 2.49
N GLY A 509 -16.87 -9.73 1.19
CA GLY A 509 -16.54 -11.04 0.65
C GLY A 509 -15.18 -11.56 1.14
N PHE A 510 -14.17 -10.70 1.15
CA PHE A 510 -12.82 -11.02 1.64
C PHE A 510 -12.87 -11.47 3.11
N ASN A 511 -13.54 -10.66 3.96
CA ASN A 511 -13.64 -10.89 5.40
C ASN A 511 -14.40 -12.16 5.77
N GLN A 512 -15.13 -12.80 4.84
CA GLN A 512 -15.71 -14.12 5.08
C GLN A 512 -14.67 -15.24 5.16
N VAL A 513 -13.48 -15.05 4.57
CA VAL A 513 -12.39 -16.03 4.58
C VAL A 513 -11.42 -15.76 5.73
N PHE A 514 -10.90 -14.54 5.83
CA PHE A 514 -10.10 -14.03 6.95
C PHE A 514 -10.10 -12.50 6.96
N SER A 515 -9.75 -11.88 8.10
CA SER A 515 -9.77 -10.40 8.21
C SER A 515 -8.75 -9.75 7.26
N ILE A 516 -9.23 -8.82 6.44
CA ILE A 516 -8.45 -8.01 5.50
C ILE A 516 -7.39 -7.16 6.18
N GLU A 517 -7.56 -6.84 7.46
CA GLU A 517 -6.61 -6.02 8.26
C GLU A 517 -5.23 -6.67 8.35
N HIS A 518 -5.14 -8.00 8.26
CA HIS A 518 -3.85 -8.70 8.24
C HIS A 518 -2.97 -8.30 7.04
N LEU A 519 -3.54 -7.71 5.99
CA LEU A 519 -2.80 -7.22 4.83
C LEU A 519 -2.12 -5.86 5.08
N GLN A 520 -2.52 -5.10 6.11
CA GLN A 520 -2.01 -3.73 6.35
C GLN A 520 -0.51 -3.66 6.62
N ILE A 521 0.13 -4.80 6.91
CA ILE A 521 1.58 -4.88 7.07
C ILE A 521 2.34 -4.75 5.74
N PHE A 522 1.67 -4.87 4.59
CA PHE A 522 2.30 -4.86 3.26
C PHE A 522 2.18 -3.51 2.56
N TYR A 523 3.09 -3.30 1.61
CA TYR A 523 2.98 -2.24 0.61
C TYR A 523 2.14 -2.66 -0.59
N GLU A 524 1.75 -1.68 -1.40
CA GLU A 524 0.96 -1.88 -2.61
C GLU A 524 1.65 -2.85 -3.58
N GLU A 525 2.95 -2.62 -3.84
CA GLU A 525 3.76 -3.44 -4.74
C GLU A 525 4.00 -4.85 -4.17
N GLU A 526 4.09 -4.96 -2.85
CA GLU A 526 4.24 -6.24 -2.17
C GLU A 526 2.96 -7.08 -2.22
N LEU A 527 1.81 -6.42 -2.06
CA LEU A 527 0.52 -7.08 -2.15
C LEU A 527 0.24 -7.56 -3.57
N GLU A 528 0.59 -6.75 -4.58
CA GLU A 528 0.59 -7.19 -5.98
C GLU A 528 1.46 -8.43 -6.16
N ARG A 529 2.70 -8.41 -5.65
CA ARG A 529 3.63 -9.54 -5.74
C ARG A 529 3.09 -10.81 -5.09
N ILE A 530 2.46 -10.71 -3.92
CA ILE A 530 1.87 -11.88 -3.23
C ILE A 530 0.67 -12.43 -4.00
N LEU A 531 -0.19 -11.54 -4.50
CA LEU A 531 -1.44 -11.92 -5.15
C LEU A 531 -1.23 -12.43 -6.58
N CYS A 532 -0.42 -11.73 -7.35
CA CYS A 532 -0.22 -11.96 -8.77
C CYS A 532 1.05 -12.79 -9.04
N GLY A 533 1.97 -12.85 -8.08
CA GLY A 533 3.27 -13.49 -8.27
C GLY A 533 4.31 -12.56 -8.88
N GLU A 534 5.36 -13.13 -9.45
CA GLU A 534 6.41 -12.36 -10.13
C GLU A 534 5.99 -11.99 -11.56
N ASN A 535 6.39 -10.79 -11.98
CA ASN A 535 6.38 -10.43 -13.40
C ASN A 535 7.48 -11.20 -14.14
N ASP A 536 7.30 -11.41 -15.44
CA ASP A 536 8.03 -12.33 -16.33
C ASP A 536 9.54 -12.04 -16.55
N SER A 537 10.28 -11.64 -15.51
CA SER A 537 11.75 -11.61 -15.52
C SER A 537 12.28 -13.03 -15.33
N TRP A 538 12.22 -13.81 -16.40
CA TRP A 538 12.98 -15.05 -16.49
C TRP A 538 14.45 -14.62 -16.52
N ALA A 539 15.21 -14.88 -15.46
CA ALA A 539 16.66 -14.78 -15.55
C ALA A 539 17.10 -15.87 -16.55
N VAL A 540 17.12 -15.52 -17.83
CA VAL A 540 17.25 -16.46 -18.96
C VAL A 540 18.51 -17.31 -18.82
N ASN A 541 19.54 -16.76 -18.18
CA ASN A 541 20.82 -17.42 -17.94
C ASN A 541 20.76 -18.49 -16.83
N GLU A 542 19.71 -18.51 -16.01
CA GLU A 542 19.51 -19.43 -14.86
C GLU A 542 18.31 -20.36 -15.09
N LEU A 543 17.70 -20.35 -16.29
CA LEU A 543 16.50 -21.14 -16.57
C LEU A 543 16.72 -22.64 -16.36
N ALA A 544 17.89 -23.14 -16.78
CA ALA A 544 18.26 -24.54 -16.63
C ALA A 544 18.45 -24.95 -15.16
N ASP A 545 18.87 -24.03 -14.28
CA ASP A 545 19.12 -24.32 -12.87
C ASP A 545 17.82 -24.53 -12.08
N HIS A 546 16.72 -23.97 -12.60
CA HIS A 546 15.40 -24.01 -11.99
C HIS A 546 14.49 -25.10 -12.58
N ILE A 547 14.91 -25.74 -13.69
CA ILE A 547 14.18 -26.83 -14.34
C ILE A 547 14.87 -28.16 -14.05
N LYS A 548 14.10 -29.16 -13.64
CA LYS A 548 14.61 -30.52 -13.48
C LYS A 548 14.52 -31.27 -14.80
N PHE A 549 15.60 -31.88 -15.24
CA PHE A 549 15.60 -32.82 -16.37
C PHE A 549 15.68 -34.25 -15.83
N ASP A 550 14.75 -35.11 -16.23
CA ASP A 550 14.67 -36.48 -15.71
C ASP A 550 14.19 -37.46 -16.80
N HIS A 551 14.20 -38.76 -16.48
CA HIS A 551 13.61 -39.83 -17.28
C HIS A 551 14.00 -39.79 -18.77
N GLY A 552 15.31 -39.75 -19.04
CA GLY A 552 15.85 -39.86 -20.40
C GLY A 552 16.28 -38.54 -21.04
N TYR A 553 16.21 -37.41 -20.30
CA TYR A 553 16.84 -36.15 -20.68
C TYR A 553 17.81 -35.63 -19.62
N THR A 554 18.78 -34.87 -20.11
CA THR A 554 19.75 -34.07 -19.34
C THR A 554 19.73 -32.64 -19.88
N ALA A 555 20.31 -31.69 -19.13
CA ALA A 555 20.45 -30.30 -19.59
C ALA A 555 21.20 -30.17 -20.93
N SER A 556 22.05 -31.16 -21.27
CA SER A 556 22.84 -31.21 -22.51
C SER A 556 22.13 -31.93 -23.68
N SER A 557 20.93 -32.46 -23.48
CA SER A 557 20.21 -33.17 -24.55
C SER A 557 19.75 -32.18 -25.64
N PRO A 558 19.94 -32.47 -26.94
CA PRO A 558 19.61 -31.51 -28.01
C PRO A 558 18.17 -30.98 -27.97
N PRO A 559 17.11 -31.80 -27.76
CA PRO A 559 15.75 -31.29 -27.62
C PRO A 559 15.55 -30.32 -26.45
N ILE A 560 16.33 -30.49 -25.36
CA ILE A 560 16.30 -29.60 -24.20
C ILE A 560 16.99 -28.27 -24.52
N VAL A 561 18.15 -28.31 -25.15
CA VAL A 561 18.87 -27.09 -25.56
C VAL A 561 18.00 -26.26 -26.50
N ASN A 562 17.40 -26.90 -27.52
CA ASN A 562 16.50 -26.23 -28.46
C ASN A 562 15.26 -25.64 -27.76
N LEU A 563 14.65 -26.39 -26.84
CA LEU A 563 13.50 -25.89 -26.07
C LEU A 563 13.88 -24.68 -25.23
N LEU A 564 15.02 -24.73 -24.53
CA LEU A 564 15.50 -23.62 -23.72
C LEU A 564 15.74 -22.39 -24.60
N GLU A 565 16.39 -22.54 -25.77
CA GLU A 565 16.59 -21.47 -26.76
C GLU A 565 15.27 -20.84 -27.22
N ILE A 566 14.28 -21.66 -27.59
CA ILE A 566 12.95 -21.19 -27.99
C ILE A 566 12.28 -20.39 -26.86
N ILE A 567 12.37 -20.85 -25.61
CA ILE A 567 11.79 -20.13 -24.47
C ILE A 567 12.46 -18.77 -24.26
N ARG A 568 13.75 -18.61 -24.60
CA ARG A 568 14.44 -17.31 -24.53
C ARG A 568 13.82 -16.29 -25.46
N ASP A 569 13.43 -16.76 -26.64
CA ASP A 569 12.89 -15.93 -27.72
C ASP A 569 11.39 -15.67 -27.58
N PHE A 570 10.72 -16.31 -26.62
CA PHE A 570 9.31 -16.03 -26.35
C PHE A 570 9.08 -14.58 -25.98
N ASP A 571 8.09 -13.97 -26.63
CA ASP A 571 7.48 -12.71 -26.17
C ASP A 571 6.67 -12.92 -24.88
N HIS A 572 6.18 -11.83 -24.30
CA HIS A 572 5.41 -11.87 -23.05
C HIS A 572 4.14 -12.74 -23.15
N GLY A 573 3.43 -12.71 -24.29
CA GLY A 573 2.22 -13.52 -24.49
C GLY A 573 2.55 -15.01 -24.58
N GLN A 574 3.60 -15.36 -25.32
CA GLN A 574 4.08 -16.74 -25.47
C GLN A 574 4.60 -17.32 -24.15
N ARG A 575 5.32 -16.54 -23.33
CA ARG A 575 5.76 -16.97 -21.99
C ARG A 575 4.57 -17.31 -21.10
N ARG A 576 3.56 -16.44 -21.06
CA ARG A 576 2.33 -16.65 -20.28
C ARG A 576 1.57 -17.88 -20.75
N ALA A 577 1.42 -18.06 -22.07
CA ALA A 577 0.78 -19.24 -22.65
C ALA A 577 1.55 -20.53 -22.31
N PHE A 578 2.89 -20.50 -22.35
CA PHE A 578 3.71 -21.63 -21.94
C PHE A 578 3.54 -21.95 -20.45
N LEU A 579 3.55 -20.96 -19.57
CA LEU A 579 3.31 -21.15 -18.13
C LEU A 579 1.94 -21.75 -17.86
N GLN A 580 0.90 -21.23 -18.51
CA GLN A 580 -0.45 -21.77 -18.39
C GLN A 580 -0.50 -23.22 -18.88
N PHE A 581 0.18 -23.54 -19.99
CA PHE A 581 0.27 -24.89 -20.51
C PHE A 581 0.96 -25.85 -19.53
N VAL A 582 2.09 -25.47 -18.93
CA VAL A 582 2.87 -26.38 -18.06
C VAL A 582 2.40 -26.43 -16.60
N THR A 583 1.77 -25.37 -16.08
CA THR A 583 1.40 -25.24 -14.66
C THR A 583 -0.10 -25.07 -14.42
N GLY A 584 -0.88 -24.72 -15.44
CA GLY A 584 -2.30 -24.36 -15.30
C GLY A 584 -2.54 -22.88 -14.93
N THR A 585 -1.49 -22.08 -14.74
CA THR A 585 -1.58 -20.63 -14.46
C THR A 585 -0.60 -19.84 -15.33
N PRO A 586 -0.97 -18.66 -15.86
CA PRO A 586 -0.09 -17.84 -16.68
C PRO A 586 0.96 -17.06 -15.87
N ARG A 587 0.97 -17.18 -14.53
CA ARG A 587 1.88 -16.43 -13.65
C ARG A 587 2.69 -17.34 -12.73
N LEU A 588 3.92 -16.92 -12.41
CA LEU A 588 4.81 -17.62 -11.50
C LEU A 588 4.58 -17.18 -10.05
N PRO A 589 4.74 -18.08 -9.06
CA PRO A 589 4.69 -17.69 -7.64
C PRO A 589 5.79 -16.69 -7.27
N PRO A 590 5.67 -15.98 -6.13
CA PRO A 590 6.74 -15.13 -5.60
C PRO A 590 8.08 -15.88 -5.51
N GLY A 591 9.15 -15.30 -6.05
CA GLY A 591 10.45 -15.96 -6.25
C GLY A 591 10.59 -16.73 -7.56
N GLY A 592 9.61 -16.65 -8.45
CA GLY A 592 9.72 -17.09 -9.84
C GLY A 592 9.72 -18.61 -10.00
N LEU A 593 10.45 -19.09 -11.02
CA LEU A 593 10.49 -20.51 -11.40
C LEU A 593 11.09 -21.39 -10.29
N ALA A 594 12.02 -20.84 -9.51
CA ALA A 594 12.67 -21.51 -8.37
C ALA A 594 11.66 -21.93 -7.28
N SER A 595 10.60 -21.14 -7.12
CA SER A 595 9.57 -21.31 -6.10
C SER A 595 8.44 -22.26 -6.53
N LEU A 596 8.47 -22.81 -7.75
CA LEU A 596 7.49 -23.81 -8.17
C LEU A 596 7.61 -25.08 -7.31
N ASN A 597 6.49 -25.47 -6.72
CA ASN A 597 6.40 -26.68 -5.91
C ASN A 597 5.15 -27.48 -6.33
N PRO A 598 5.31 -28.60 -7.06
CA PRO A 598 6.57 -29.26 -7.44
C PRO A 598 7.38 -28.48 -8.50
N LYS A 599 8.69 -28.71 -8.57
CA LYS A 599 9.56 -28.10 -9.59
C LYS A 599 9.16 -28.53 -11.00
N LEU A 600 9.23 -27.61 -11.96
CA LEU A 600 9.04 -27.92 -13.38
C LEU A 600 10.04 -29.00 -13.80
N THR A 601 9.52 -30.13 -14.26
CA THR A 601 10.33 -31.29 -14.65
C THR A 601 10.06 -31.65 -16.11
N ILE A 602 11.12 -31.72 -16.93
CA ILE A 602 11.03 -32.10 -18.33
C ILE A 602 11.53 -33.53 -18.49
N VAL A 603 10.71 -34.36 -19.13
CA VAL A 603 10.94 -35.80 -19.28
C VAL A 603 10.81 -36.23 -20.73
N ARG A 604 11.51 -37.30 -21.11
CA ARG A 604 11.40 -37.84 -22.46
C ARG A 604 10.06 -38.55 -22.65
N LYS A 605 9.29 -38.14 -23.65
CA LYS A 605 8.05 -38.84 -24.02
C LYS A 605 8.41 -40.15 -24.74
N HIS A 606 7.73 -41.24 -24.36
CA HIS A 606 7.82 -42.51 -25.09
C HIS A 606 6.94 -42.43 -26.34
N CYS A 607 7.57 -42.31 -27.51
CA CYS A 607 6.91 -42.27 -28.81
C CYS A 607 6.98 -43.65 -29.47
N SER A 608 5.88 -44.10 -30.08
CA SER A 608 5.77 -45.47 -30.59
C SER A 608 6.41 -45.68 -31.97
N ASN A 609 6.49 -44.68 -32.87
CA ASN A 609 7.21 -44.80 -34.16
C ASN A 609 7.61 -43.46 -34.86
N GLN A 610 6.98 -42.32 -34.58
CA GLN A 610 7.31 -41.01 -35.18
C GLN A 610 7.39 -39.93 -34.10
N ALA A 611 8.60 -39.56 -33.67
CA ALA A 611 8.78 -38.57 -32.60
C ALA A 611 8.41 -37.14 -33.04
N ASP A 612 8.65 -36.80 -34.31
CA ASP A 612 8.47 -35.44 -34.84
C ASP A 612 7.02 -35.04 -35.12
N THR A 613 6.12 -36.03 -35.18
CA THR A 613 4.68 -35.79 -35.36
C THR A 613 3.92 -35.72 -34.04
N ASP A 614 4.53 -36.21 -32.96
CA ASP A 614 3.93 -36.22 -31.64
C ASP A 614 4.02 -34.82 -31.02
N LEU A 615 2.91 -34.32 -30.46
CA LEU A 615 2.96 -33.08 -29.69
C LEU A 615 3.51 -33.31 -28.26
N PRO A 616 4.09 -32.26 -27.63
CA PRO A 616 4.38 -32.29 -26.21
C PRO A 616 3.09 -32.49 -25.40
N SER A 617 3.20 -33.13 -24.25
CA SER A 617 2.06 -33.33 -23.35
C SER A 617 2.47 -32.98 -21.92
N VAL A 618 1.50 -32.56 -21.11
CA VAL A 618 1.76 -32.07 -19.76
C VAL A 618 1.02 -32.86 -18.71
N MET A 619 1.58 -32.88 -17.50
CA MET A 619 0.86 -33.21 -16.28
C MET A 619 1.00 -32.01 -15.34
N THR A 620 0.06 -31.08 -15.45
CA THR A 620 0.08 -29.80 -14.73
C THR A 620 0.10 -29.99 -13.20
N CYS A 621 -0.58 -31.01 -12.66
CA CYS A 621 -0.51 -31.33 -11.22
C CYS A 621 0.91 -31.65 -10.70
N ALA A 622 1.80 -32.12 -11.57
CA ALA A 622 3.18 -32.46 -11.24
C ALA A 622 4.18 -31.45 -11.82
N ASN A 623 3.71 -30.44 -12.55
CA ASN A 623 4.53 -29.58 -13.41
C ASN A 623 5.47 -30.41 -14.32
N TYR A 624 4.94 -31.48 -14.95
CA TYR A 624 5.73 -32.33 -15.85
C TYR A 624 5.44 -31.97 -17.31
N LEU A 625 6.50 -31.71 -18.07
CA LEU A 625 6.46 -31.58 -19.52
C LEU A 625 7.08 -32.82 -20.15
N LYS A 626 6.26 -33.62 -20.85
CA LYS A 626 6.70 -34.79 -21.62
C LYS A 626 7.02 -34.32 -23.03
N LEU A 627 8.31 -34.17 -23.31
CA LEU A 627 8.82 -33.67 -24.59
C LEU A 627 9.27 -34.86 -25.47
N PRO A 628 8.73 -35.01 -26.69
CA PRO A 628 9.24 -35.98 -27.66
C PRO A 628 10.71 -35.74 -28.00
N PRO A 629 11.47 -36.79 -28.34
CA PRO A 629 12.86 -36.65 -28.79
C PRO A 629 12.89 -36.20 -30.25
N TYR A 630 12.52 -34.94 -30.47
CA TYR A 630 12.54 -34.31 -31.80
C TYR A 630 13.93 -34.39 -32.44
N SER A 631 13.95 -34.61 -33.75
CA SER A 631 15.17 -34.80 -34.57
C SER A 631 16.03 -33.54 -34.68
#